data_AF-A0A498N4X6-F1
#
_entry.id   AF-A0A498N4X6-F1
#
_cell.length_a   1.000
_cell.length_b   1.000
_cell.length_c   1.000
_cell.angle_alpha   90.00
_cell.angle_beta   90.00
_cell.angle_gamma   90.00
#
_symmetry.space_group_name_H-M   'P 1'
#
loop_
_entity.id
_entity.type
_entity.pdbx_description
1 polymer ?
#
loop_
_entity_poly.entity_id
_entity_poly.type
_entity_poly.pdbx_seq_one_letter_code
_entity_poly.pdbx_strand_id
1 'polypeptide(L)'
;MASDEPKAKRIKLEEKKLSQNALFGMGNPLLDICAVVDKDFLDKYGLKPNDQILAEDKHKEIDFGLAQRQTASKQQVERPDMLFINHDT
;
A
#
# COMPACT_ATOMS: atom_id res chain seq x y z
N MET A 1 -32.91 14.76 -44.86
CA MET A 1 -31.80 14.68 -43.89
C MET A 1 -32.15 13.57 -42.91
N ALA A 2 -31.57 12.39 -43.08
CA ALA A 2 -31.76 11.26 -42.17
C ALA A 2 -30.74 11.40 -41.03
N SER A 3 -31.22 11.69 -39.83
CA SER A 3 -30.41 11.72 -38.60
C SER A 3 -30.57 10.37 -37.91
N ASP A 4 -29.81 9.38 -38.37
CA ASP A 4 -29.70 8.09 -37.68
C ASP A 4 -28.59 8.16 -36.64
N GLU A 5 -28.98 8.41 -35.38
CA GLU A 5 -28.08 8.32 -34.23
C GLU A 5 -27.67 6.86 -33.93
N PRO A 6 -26.41 6.60 -33.54
CA PRO A 6 -25.95 5.25 -33.28
C PRO A 6 -26.46 4.79 -31.91
N LYS A 7 -27.43 3.86 -31.90
CA LYS A 7 -27.88 3.20 -30.66
C LYS A 7 -26.76 2.34 -30.09
N ALA A 8 -26.18 2.79 -28.98
CA ALA A 8 -25.23 2.02 -28.18
C ALA A 8 -25.86 0.68 -27.79
N LYS A 9 -25.30 -0.43 -28.27
CA LYS A 9 -25.69 -1.78 -27.84
C LYS A 9 -25.19 -1.98 -26.41
N ARG A 10 -26.07 -1.85 -25.41
CA ARG A 10 -25.80 -2.38 -24.08
C ARG A 10 -25.64 -3.90 -24.21
N ILE A 11 -24.43 -4.39 -23.94
CA ILE A 11 -24.18 -5.82 -23.77
C ILE A 11 -24.98 -6.23 -22.53
N LYS A 12 -26.03 -7.03 -22.71
CA LYS A 12 -26.70 -7.71 -21.59
C LYS A 12 -25.68 -8.69 -21.01
N LEU A 13 -25.12 -8.36 -19.86
CA LEU A 13 -24.32 -9.29 -19.07
C LEU A 13 -25.31 -10.28 -18.46
N GLU A 14 -25.42 -11.48 -19.03
CA GLU A 14 -26.17 -12.55 -18.37
C GLU A 14 -25.43 -12.94 -17.07
N GLU A 15 -26.18 -13.13 -15.99
CA GLU A 15 -25.66 -13.57 -14.70
C GLU A 15 -25.11 -15.01 -14.81
N LYS A 16 -23.87 -15.11 -15.27
CA LYS A 16 -23.16 -16.38 -15.39
C LYS A 16 -22.63 -16.76 -14.02
N LYS A 17 -23.28 -17.71 -13.35
CA LYS A 17 -22.85 -18.21 -12.04
C LYS A 17 -21.44 -18.82 -12.19
N LEU A 18 -20.44 -18.15 -11.62
CA LEU A 18 -19.05 -18.60 -11.66
C LEU A 18 -18.89 -19.86 -10.78
N SER A 19 -18.20 -20.87 -11.30
CA SER A 19 -17.85 -22.06 -10.53
C SER A 19 -16.75 -21.75 -9.51
N GLN A 20 -16.66 -22.55 -8.45
CA GLN A 20 -15.52 -22.47 -7.53
C GLN A 20 -14.22 -22.65 -8.33
N ASN A 21 -13.15 -21.94 -7.92
CA ASN A 21 -11.85 -21.97 -8.60
C ASN A 21 -11.88 -21.53 -10.07
N ALA A 22 -12.89 -20.74 -10.50
CA ALA A 22 -12.94 -20.16 -11.84
C ALA A 22 -11.73 -19.25 -12.17
N LEU A 23 -11.02 -18.76 -11.14
CA LEU A 23 -9.76 -18.04 -11.26
C LEU A 23 -8.74 -18.66 -10.31
N PHE A 24 -7.57 -19.00 -10.84
CA PHE A 24 -6.43 -19.49 -10.09
C PHE A 24 -5.23 -18.58 -10.37
N GLY A 25 -4.74 -17.93 -9.32
CA GLY A 25 -3.53 -17.14 -9.35
C GLY A 25 -2.43 -17.84 -8.57
N MET A 26 -1.23 -17.86 -9.13
CA MET A 26 -0.01 -18.25 -8.42
C MET A 26 0.96 -17.08 -8.46
N GLY A 27 1.65 -16.86 -7.35
CA GLY A 27 2.56 -15.74 -7.19
C GLY A 27 3.33 -15.86 -5.88
N ASN A 28 4.19 -14.88 -5.62
CA ASN A 28 4.94 -14.82 -4.38
C ASN A 28 4.11 -14.07 -3.31
N PRO A 29 3.68 -14.73 -2.23
CA PRO A 29 2.99 -14.05 -1.13
C PRO A 29 4.01 -13.22 -0.33
N LEU A 30 4.22 -11.97 -0.76
CA LEU A 30 5.11 -11.01 -0.10
C LEU A 30 4.35 -10.18 0.93
N LEU A 31 5.03 -9.81 2.01
CA LEU A 31 4.53 -8.88 3.02
C LEU A 31 4.98 -7.46 2.68
N ASP A 32 4.03 -6.55 2.51
CA ASP A 32 4.32 -5.14 2.26
C ASP A 32 4.66 -4.40 3.56
N ILE A 33 5.84 -3.75 3.60
CA ILE A 33 6.28 -2.88 4.69
C ILE A 33 6.38 -1.44 4.15
N CYS A 34 5.43 -0.59 4.54
CA CYS A 34 5.36 0.80 4.08
C CYS A 34 5.76 1.79 5.19
N ALA A 35 6.63 2.75 4.90
CA ALA A 35 6.96 3.85 5.81
C ALA A 35 7.24 5.14 5.03
N VAL A 36 7.00 6.30 5.66
CA VAL A 36 7.43 7.58 5.12
C VAL A 36 8.95 7.70 5.35
N VAL A 37 9.71 7.85 4.27
CA VAL A 37 11.17 7.98 4.30
C VAL A 37 11.62 9.29 3.64
N ASP A 38 12.78 9.76 4.06
CA ASP A 38 13.47 10.92 3.54
C ASP A 38 14.43 10.54 2.40
N LYS A 39 14.87 11.54 1.64
CA LYS A 39 15.74 11.34 0.48
C LYS A 39 17.09 10.71 0.88
N ASP A 40 17.62 11.08 2.04
CA ASP A 40 18.88 10.55 2.55
C ASP A 40 18.81 9.03 2.83
N PHE A 41 17.63 8.53 3.23
CA PHE A 41 17.41 7.09 3.40
C PHE A 41 17.40 6.35 2.06
N LEU A 42 16.76 6.93 1.03
CA LEU A 42 16.76 6.36 -0.31
C LEU A 42 18.19 6.31 -0.86
N ASP A 43 18.94 7.40 -0.72
CA ASP A 43 20.33 7.50 -1.18
C ASP A 43 21.25 6.51 -0.43
N LYS A 44 21.05 6.31 0.89
CA LYS A 44 21.81 5.34 1.71
C LYS A 44 21.74 3.91 1.17
N TYR A 45 20.58 3.51 0.66
CA TYR A 45 20.35 2.16 0.13
C TYR A 45 20.38 2.10 -1.40
N GLY A 46 20.70 3.20 -2.07
CA GLY A 46 20.76 3.28 -3.52
C GLY A 46 19.40 3.07 -4.21
N LEU A 47 18.31 3.43 -3.53
CA LEU A 47 16.95 3.31 -4.05
C LEU A 47 16.58 4.56 -4.85
N LYS A 48 16.03 4.37 -6.05
CA LYS A 48 15.44 5.46 -6.81
C LYS A 48 13.99 5.69 -6.37
N PRO A 49 13.49 6.94 -6.37
CA PRO A 49 12.07 7.17 -6.19
C PRO A 49 11.24 6.43 -7.25
N ASN A 50 10.17 5.75 -6.82
CA ASN A 50 9.27 4.94 -7.66
C ASN A 50 9.91 3.72 -8.35
N ASP A 51 10.97 3.16 -7.78
CA ASP A 51 11.61 1.95 -8.32
C ASP A 51 10.90 0.65 -7.87
N GLN A 52 10.93 -0.38 -8.72
CA GLN A 52 10.46 -1.73 -8.40
C GLN A 52 11.59 -2.71 -8.65
N ILE A 53 12.33 -3.04 -7.59
CA ILE A 53 13.55 -3.85 -7.66
C ILE A 53 13.51 -5.01 -6.67
N LEU A 54 14.24 -6.07 -6.98
CA LEU A 54 14.50 -7.14 -6.02
C LEU A 54 15.56 -6.69 -5.00
N ALA A 55 15.47 -7.21 -3.78
CA ALA A 55 16.47 -6.96 -2.75
C ALA A 55 17.85 -7.52 -3.18
N GLU A 56 18.88 -6.67 -3.14
CA GLU A 56 20.29 -7.05 -3.29
C GLU A 56 20.89 -7.13 -1.87
N ASP A 57 22.15 -7.57 -1.73
CA ASP A 57 22.79 -7.70 -0.41
C ASP A 57 22.80 -6.38 0.40
N LYS A 58 22.89 -5.24 -0.29
CA LYS A 58 22.80 -3.90 0.31
C LYS A 58 21.42 -3.55 0.88
N HIS A 59 20.38 -4.30 0.48
CA HIS A 59 18.99 -4.07 0.89
C HIS A 59 18.58 -4.90 2.12
N LYS A 60 19.41 -5.86 2.59
CA LYS A 60 19.07 -6.76 3.71
C LYS A 60 18.76 -6.06 5.02
N GLU A 61 19.37 -4.90 5.25
CA GLU A 61 19.16 -4.12 6.49
C GLU A 61 17.99 -3.14 6.40
N ILE A 62 17.36 -3.00 5.22
CA ILE A 62 16.26 -2.04 5.02
C ILE A 62 15.06 -2.39 5.88
N ASP A 63 14.69 -3.67 5.98
CA ASP A 63 13.51 -4.10 6.74
C ASP A 63 13.59 -3.66 8.21
N PHE A 64 14.76 -3.81 8.83
CA PHE A 64 15.01 -3.34 10.19
C PHE A 64 14.98 -1.81 10.28
N GLY A 65 15.55 -1.11 9.30
CA GLY A 65 15.53 0.36 9.25
C GLY A 65 14.12 0.94 9.10
N LEU A 66 13.26 0.31 8.30
CA LEU A 66 11.86 0.68 8.12
C LEU A 66 11.05 0.41 9.39
N ALA A 67 11.27 -0.74 10.04
CA ALA A 67 10.59 -1.09 11.29
C ALA A 67 10.89 -0.07 12.42
N GLN A 68 12.15 0.36 12.58
CA GLN A 68 12.52 1.37 13.57
C GLN A 68 11.90 2.75 13.29
N ARG A 69 11.75 3.13 12.03
CA ARG A 69 11.11 4.40 11.66
C ARG A 69 9.61 4.38 11.91
N GLN A 70 8.96 3.23 11.69
CA GLN A 70 7.55 3.06 12.03
C GLN A 70 7.30 3.23 13.54
N THR A 71 8.16 2.68 14.40
CA THR A 71 8.01 2.86 15.86
C THR A 71 8.26 4.30 16.31
N ALA A 72 9.27 4.97 15.76
CA ALA A 72 9.55 6.38 16.06
C ALA A 72 8.40 7.30 15.60
N SER A 73 7.81 7.03 14.43
CA SER A 73 6.67 7.82 13.92
C SER A 73 5.40 7.65 14.76
N LYS A 74 5.17 6.47 15.35
CA LYS A 74 4.06 6.25 16.30
C LYS A 74 4.26 6.98 17.62
N GLN A 75 5.50 7.00 18.15
CA GLN A 75 5.83 7.75 19.37
C GLN A 75 5.68 9.26 19.22
N GLN A 76 5.82 9.81 18.01
CA GLN A 76 5.64 11.25 17.78
C GLN A 76 4.16 11.67 17.64
N VAL A 77 3.26 10.72 17.33
CA VAL A 77 1.81 10.95 17.31
C VAL A 77 1.22 10.86 18.72
N GLU A 78 1.81 10.05 19.60
CA GLU A 78 1.48 10.05 21.04
C GLU A 78 2.26 11.16 21.78
N ARG A 79 1.89 12.42 21.55
CA ARG A 79 2.34 13.49 22.46
C ARG A 79 1.63 13.35 23.83
N PRO A 80 2.35 13.57 24.96
CA PRO A 80 1.86 13.38 26.33
C PRO A 80 1.05 14.57 26.89
N ASP A 81 0.32 15.33 26.07
CA ASP A 81 -0.43 16.52 26.50
C ASP A 81 -1.91 16.27 26.85
N MET A 82 -2.29 15.03 27.20
CA MET A 82 -3.55 14.79 27.92
C MET A 82 -3.32 14.64 29.43
N LEU A 83 -3.28 15.78 30.09
CA LEU A 83 -3.61 15.91 31.51
C LEU A 83 -5.09 15.51 31.69
N PHE A 84 -5.38 14.22 31.84
CA PHE A 84 -6.69 13.76 32.29
C PHE A 84 -6.84 14.08 33.78
N ILE A 85 -7.27 15.29 34.10
CA ILE A 85 -7.92 15.56 35.38
C ILE A 85 -9.34 14.98 35.26
N ASN A 86 -9.50 13.72 35.68
CA ASN A 86 -10.83 13.21 36.00
C ASN A 86 -11.28 13.90 37.29
N HIS A 87 -12.01 15.00 37.15
CA HIS A 87 -12.94 15.45 38.18
C HIS A 87 -14.32 15.01 37.72
N ASP A 88 -14.86 14.00 38.40
CA ASP A 88 -16.29 13.73 38.61
C ASP A 88 -16.51 12.22 38.88
N THR A 89 -16.27 11.81 40.12
CA THR A 89 -17.25 11.17 41.02
C THR A 89 -16.66 11.01 42.40
#